data_AF-A0A6C0AYA2-F1
#
_entry.id   AF-A0A6C0AYA2-F1
#
_cell.length_a   1.000
_cell.length_b   1.000
_cell.length_c   1.000
_cell.angle_alpha   90.00
_cell.angle_beta   90.00
_cell.angle_gamma   90.00
#
_symmetry.space_group_name_H-M   'P 1'
#
loop_
_entity.id
_entity.type
_entity.pdbx_description
1 polymer ?
#
loop_
_entity_poly.entity_id
_entity_poly.type
_entity_poly.pdbx_seq_one_letter_code
_entity_poly.pdbx_strand_id
1 'polypeptide(L)'
;MKPKHFFILLFAISNLFKYFISEYEKCVMIGYGGYSGFWYYYSNLQKSYILDKNIYCYSAGCLATVASIQHNNYDSLIRMVKTLKNKYNNNEIDRFDIRNEFIYEISQKVTDIKYYNINILTSSYYGNCNIIRPINKKQLIDALNMTSSVPFFTSKLDISKNIDGFFCLNKYPKCKEKLTMPNSLYFYINILNHNINDEDISYIMNL
;
A
#
# COMPACT_ATOMS: atom_id res chain seq x y z
N MET A 1 -50.75 14.94 24.09
CA MET A 1 -49.82 13.78 24.16
C MET A 1 -48.90 13.94 25.37
N LYS A 2 -48.72 12.87 26.16
CA LYS A 2 -48.00 12.93 27.45
C LYS A 2 -46.48 13.13 27.24
N PRO A 3 -45.81 14.00 28.04
CA PRO A 3 -44.39 14.37 27.86
C PRO A 3 -43.38 13.21 28.00
N LYS A 4 -43.82 12.04 28.50
CA LYS A 4 -42.95 10.86 28.68
C LYS A 4 -42.53 10.17 27.37
N HIS A 5 -43.28 10.34 26.28
CA HIS A 5 -42.95 9.69 25.00
C HIS A 5 -41.94 10.49 24.15
N PHE A 6 -41.80 11.79 24.41
CA PHE A 6 -40.84 12.64 23.68
C PHE A 6 -39.39 12.36 24.10
N PHE A 7 -39.15 12.10 25.39
CA PHE A 7 -37.82 11.76 25.91
C PHE A 7 -37.30 10.40 25.43
N ILE A 8 -38.18 9.41 25.26
CA ILE A 8 -37.81 8.07 24.76
C ILE A 8 -37.38 8.15 23.29
N LEU A 9 -38.05 8.98 22.49
CA LEU A 9 -37.70 9.20 21.09
C LEU A 9 -36.34 9.90 20.94
N LEU A 10 -36.06 10.91 21.77
CA LEU A 10 -34.76 11.62 21.79
C LEU A 10 -33.61 10.71 22.24
N PHE A 11 -33.83 9.82 23.22
CA PHE A 11 -32.83 8.84 23.65
C PHE A 11 -32.56 7.80 22.55
N ALA A 12 -33.62 7.30 21.89
CA ALA A 12 -33.49 6.37 20.77
C ALA A 12 -32.77 7.00 19.57
N ILE A 13 -33.06 8.27 19.25
CA ILE A 13 -32.37 9.01 18.18
C ILE A 13 -30.90 9.28 18.55
N SER A 14 -30.58 9.61 19.81
CA SER A 14 -29.20 9.80 20.25
C SER A 14 -28.36 8.51 20.23
N ASN A 15 -28.98 7.36 20.53
CA ASN A 15 -28.34 6.05 20.44
C ASN A 15 -28.24 5.54 18.99
N LEU A 16 -29.22 5.87 18.13
CA LEU A 16 -29.09 5.66 16.68
C LEU A 16 -27.98 6.53 16.08
N PHE A 17 -27.84 7.79 16.52
CA PHE A 17 -26.73 8.65 16.08
C PHE A 17 -25.39 8.14 16.58
N LYS A 18 -25.29 7.60 17.80
CA LYS A 18 -24.08 6.89 18.25
C LYS A 18 -23.76 5.65 17.43
N TYR A 19 -24.78 4.95 16.91
CA TYR A 19 -24.60 3.80 16.02
C TYR A 19 -24.18 4.22 14.59
N PHE A 20 -24.50 5.45 14.17
CA PHE A 20 -24.11 6.01 12.87
C PHE A 20 -22.82 6.83 12.89
N ILE A 21 -22.27 7.14 14.06
CA ILE A 21 -20.87 7.55 14.18
C ILE A 21 -20.06 6.27 14.06
N SER A 22 -19.80 5.87 12.81
CA SER A 22 -18.65 5.03 12.49
C SER A 22 -17.47 5.60 13.27
N GLU A 23 -17.03 4.92 14.33
CA GLU A 23 -15.69 5.12 14.86
C GLU A 23 -14.77 4.87 13.68
N TYR A 24 -14.35 5.94 13.01
CA TYR A 24 -13.30 5.84 12.02
C TYR A 24 -12.10 5.34 12.80
N GLU A 25 -11.74 4.08 12.62
CA GLU A 25 -10.53 3.52 13.20
C GLU A 25 -9.38 4.50 12.93
N LYS A 26 -8.49 4.68 13.91
CA LYS A 26 -7.24 5.44 13.72
C LYS A 26 -6.36 4.65 12.75
N CYS A 27 -6.67 4.75 11.47
CA CYS A 27 -6.03 4.05 10.38
C CYS A 27 -5.72 5.00 9.23
N VAL A 28 -4.69 4.63 8.48
CA VAL A 28 -4.26 5.30 7.26
C VAL A 28 -4.35 4.33 6.10
N MET A 29 -4.97 4.76 5.00
CA MET A 29 -5.02 4.00 3.74
C MET A 29 -3.96 4.52 2.77
N ILE A 30 -3.17 3.63 2.18
CA ILE A 30 -2.10 3.97 1.21
C ILE A 30 -2.29 3.13 -0.06
N GLY A 31 -2.42 3.82 -1.20
CA GLY A 31 -2.99 3.21 -2.41
C GLY A 31 -2.01 2.75 -3.49
N TYR A 32 -2.57 2.56 -4.69
CA TYR A 32 -1.80 2.29 -5.91
C TYR A 32 -1.03 3.52 -6.41
N GLY A 33 -0.24 3.28 -7.45
CA GLY A 33 0.49 4.30 -8.19
C GLY A 33 1.71 3.77 -8.93
N GLY A 34 1.93 2.45 -8.97
CA GLY A 34 3.04 1.85 -9.70
C GLY A 34 4.40 2.40 -9.25
N TYR A 35 5.31 2.65 -10.20
CA TYR A 35 6.66 3.13 -9.92
C TYR A 35 6.65 4.52 -9.28
N SER A 36 5.89 5.48 -9.83
CA SER A 36 5.79 6.83 -9.25
C SER A 36 5.12 6.83 -7.87
N GLY A 37 4.07 6.03 -7.69
CA GLY A 37 3.41 5.85 -6.40
C GLY A 37 4.34 5.34 -5.32
N PHE A 38 5.19 4.37 -5.64
CA PHE A 38 6.17 3.86 -4.69
C PHE A 38 7.06 4.98 -4.12
N TRP A 39 7.67 5.79 -5.00
CA TRP A 39 8.57 6.87 -4.58
C TRP A 39 7.86 7.99 -3.83
N TYR A 40 6.68 8.40 -4.32
CA TYR A 40 5.86 9.42 -3.66
C TYR A 40 5.45 8.98 -2.26
N TYR A 41 4.89 7.79 -2.10
CA TYR A 41 4.48 7.28 -0.79
C TYR A 41 5.68 7.08 0.12
N TYR A 42 6.79 6.51 -0.39
CA TYR A 42 8.00 6.31 0.41
C TYR A 42 8.49 7.62 1.03
N SER A 43 8.56 8.70 0.23
CA SER A 43 8.98 10.02 0.72
C SER A 43 8.02 10.61 1.76
N ASN A 44 6.70 10.49 1.56
CA ASN A 44 5.68 10.98 2.49
C ASN A 44 5.69 10.22 3.82
N LEU A 45 5.98 8.91 3.77
CA LEU A 45 6.12 8.06 4.93
C LEU A 45 7.40 8.33 5.73
N GLN A 46 8.48 8.78 5.08
CA GLN A 46 9.66 9.26 5.81
C GLN A 46 9.38 10.58 6.55
N LYS A 47 8.48 11.42 6.03
CA LYS A 47 8.11 12.72 6.64
C LYS A 47 7.09 12.59 7.78
N SER A 48 6.33 11.49 7.82
CA SER A 48 5.15 11.33 8.68
C SER A 48 5.30 10.17 9.66
N TYR A 49 5.07 10.41 10.95
CA TYR A 49 5.06 9.35 11.96
C TYR A 49 3.73 8.58 11.90
N ILE A 50 3.69 7.49 11.13
CA ILE A 50 2.49 6.63 11.00
C ILE A 50 2.54 5.33 11.82
N LEU A 51 3.60 5.13 12.60
CA LEU A 51 3.88 3.87 13.31
C LEU A 51 2.81 3.50 14.36
N ASP A 52 2.08 4.48 14.88
CA ASP A 52 1.03 4.26 15.90
C ASP A 52 -0.38 4.02 15.31
N LYS A 53 -0.51 3.98 13.97
CA LYS A 53 -1.80 3.81 13.28
C LYS A 53 -1.91 2.40 12.69
N ASN A 54 -3.15 1.92 12.54
CA ASN A 54 -3.40 0.76 11.68
C ASN A 54 -3.14 1.17 10.22
N ILE A 55 -2.22 0.52 9.55
CA ILE A 55 -1.89 0.83 8.16
C ILE A 55 -2.64 -0.14 7.27
N TYR A 56 -3.47 0.38 6.37
CA TYR A 56 -4.07 -0.40 5.30
C TYR A 56 -3.42 0.02 3.99
N CYS A 57 -2.91 -0.93 3.23
CA CYS A 57 -2.22 -0.62 1.99
C CYS A 57 -2.56 -1.63 0.89
N TYR A 58 -2.36 -1.25 -0.36
CA TYR A 58 -2.27 -2.17 -1.49
C TYR A 58 -1.24 -1.67 -2.50
N SER A 59 -0.85 -2.53 -3.45
CA SER A 59 0.02 -2.17 -4.56
C SER A 59 1.32 -1.50 -4.10
N ALA A 60 1.75 -0.47 -4.84
CA ALA A 60 2.88 0.41 -4.54
C ALA A 60 2.85 1.00 -3.11
N GLY A 61 1.66 1.26 -2.56
CA GLY A 61 1.51 1.75 -1.19
C GLY A 61 2.04 0.78 -0.15
N CYS A 62 1.84 -0.53 -0.33
CA CYS A 62 2.42 -1.52 0.58
C CYS A 62 3.93 -1.63 0.43
N LEU A 63 4.43 -1.61 -0.80
CA LEU A 63 5.88 -1.64 -1.05
C LEU A 63 6.57 -0.44 -0.39
N ALA A 64 5.99 0.76 -0.56
CA ALA A 64 6.48 1.98 0.07
C ALA A 64 6.41 1.92 1.59
N THR A 65 5.31 1.40 2.15
CA THR A 65 5.15 1.22 3.60
C THR A 65 6.25 0.33 4.15
N VAL A 66 6.46 -0.85 3.55
CA VAL A 66 7.46 -1.81 4.01
C VAL A 66 8.87 -1.25 3.85
N ALA A 67 9.17 -0.62 2.72
CA ALA A 67 10.46 0.05 2.52
C ALA A 67 10.71 1.17 3.54
N SER A 68 9.64 1.80 4.06
CA SER A 68 9.75 2.93 5.00
C SER A 68 10.03 2.53 6.45
N ILE A 69 9.73 1.28 6.85
CA ILE A 69 9.83 0.78 8.22
C ILE A 69 11.23 0.94 8.84
N GLN A 70 12.27 0.73 8.06
CA GLN A 70 13.66 0.69 8.54
C GLN A 70 14.39 2.03 8.35
N HIS A 71 13.68 3.16 8.49
CA HIS A 71 14.18 4.54 8.39
C HIS A 71 15.54 4.71 7.68
N ASN A 72 15.46 5.21 6.45
CA ASN A 72 16.53 5.90 5.73
C ASN A 72 17.81 5.11 5.43
N ASN A 73 17.82 4.55 4.23
CA ASN A 73 18.90 4.92 3.32
C ASN A 73 18.33 5.02 1.90
N TYR A 74 17.86 6.22 1.52
CA TYR A 74 17.43 6.52 0.16
C TYR A 74 18.51 6.08 -0.85
N ASP A 75 19.78 6.33 -0.56
CA ASP A 75 20.89 5.89 -1.43
C ASP A 75 20.97 4.36 -1.53
N SER A 76 20.67 3.62 -0.45
CA SER A 76 20.57 2.16 -0.51
C SER A 76 19.42 1.70 -1.39
N LEU A 77 18.28 2.38 -1.34
CA LEU A 77 17.10 2.05 -2.14
C LEU A 77 17.36 2.37 -3.62
N ILE A 78 17.97 3.51 -3.92
CA ILE A 78 18.42 3.89 -5.26
C ILE A 78 19.47 2.91 -5.79
N ARG A 79 20.47 2.55 -4.98
CA ARG A 79 21.50 1.58 -5.38
C ARG A 79 20.89 0.22 -5.70
N MET A 80 19.94 -0.23 -4.87
CA MET A 80 19.22 -1.48 -5.10
C MET A 80 18.42 -1.44 -6.42
N VAL A 81 17.68 -0.36 -6.69
CA VAL A 81 16.93 -0.20 -7.95
C VAL A 81 17.89 -0.15 -9.16
N LYS A 82 19.03 0.55 -9.06
CA LYS A 82 20.07 0.57 -10.09
C LYS A 82 20.64 -0.84 -10.35
N THR A 83 20.89 -1.61 -9.30
CA THR A 83 21.31 -3.02 -9.44
C THR A 83 20.28 -3.85 -10.18
N LEU A 84 18.99 -3.76 -9.81
CA LEU A 84 17.92 -4.49 -10.50
C LEU A 84 17.78 -4.07 -11.97
N LYS A 85 17.90 -2.78 -12.27
CA LYS A 85 17.92 -2.25 -13.64
C LYS A 85 19.09 -2.81 -14.44
N ASN A 86 20.28 -2.89 -13.85
CA ASN A 86 21.45 -3.48 -14.51
C ASN A 86 21.24 -4.97 -14.78
N LYS A 87 20.75 -5.74 -13.80
CA LYS A 87 20.41 -7.16 -13.99
C LYS A 87 19.42 -7.34 -15.15
N TYR A 88 18.38 -6.51 -15.21
CA TYR A 88 17.39 -6.55 -16.28
C TYR A 88 18.00 -6.22 -17.65
N ASN A 89 18.78 -5.13 -17.75
CA ASN A 89 19.43 -4.71 -18.99
C ASN A 89 20.46 -5.74 -19.51
N ASN A 90 21.06 -6.51 -18.60
CA ASN A 90 21.99 -7.58 -18.92
C ASN A 90 21.29 -8.92 -19.25
N ASN A 91 19.96 -8.97 -19.24
CA ASN A 91 19.15 -10.20 -19.39
C ASN A 91 19.39 -11.26 -18.30
N GLU A 92 19.82 -10.86 -17.10
CA GLU A 92 20.00 -11.77 -15.95
C GLU A 92 18.67 -12.11 -15.27
N ILE A 93 17.67 -11.22 -15.38
CA ILE A 93 16.33 -11.38 -14.82
C ILE A 93 15.27 -10.91 -15.83
N ASP A 94 14.06 -11.48 -15.78
CA ASP A 94 12.95 -10.99 -16.59
C ASP A 94 12.23 -9.79 -15.95
N ARG A 95 11.33 -9.13 -16.69
CA ARG A 95 10.61 -7.94 -16.20
C ARG A 95 9.71 -8.23 -14.98
N PHE A 96 9.22 -9.45 -14.84
CA PHE A 96 8.39 -9.89 -13.73
C PHE A 96 9.23 -10.25 -12.50
N ASP A 97 10.48 -10.65 -12.70
CA ASP A 97 11.45 -10.93 -11.63
C ASP A 97 11.91 -9.67 -10.90
N ILE A 98 11.98 -8.51 -11.59
CA ILE A 98 12.32 -7.20 -10.98
C ILE A 98 11.51 -6.96 -9.70
N ARG A 99 10.19 -7.22 -9.76
CA ARG A 99 9.29 -7.05 -8.63
C ARG A 99 9.60 -8.02 -7.49
N ASN A 100 9.83 -9.30 -7.81
CA ASN A 100 10.07 -10.33 -6.80
C ASN A 100 11.38 -10.06 -6.05
N GLU A 101 12.44 -9.71 -6.79
CA GLU A 101 13.74 -9.31 -6.23
C GLU A 101 13.60 -8.05 -5.37
N PHE A 102 12.88 -7.03 -5.86
CA PHE A 102 12.62 -5.81 -5.10
C PHE A 102 11.91 -6.10 -3.77
N ILE A 103 10.86 -6.93 -3.78
CA ILE A 103 10.12 -7.33 -2.58
C ILE A 103 11.02 -8.08 -1.61
N TYR A 104 11.84 -9.00 -2.11
CA TYR A 104 12.78 -9.75 -1.29
C TYR A 104 13.71 -8.81 -0.54
N GLU A 105 14.36 -7.88 -1.26
CA GLU A 105 15.33 -6.94 -0.70
C GLU A 105 14.71 -6.00 0.35
N ILE A 106 13.56 -5.38 0.08
CA ILE A 106 12.92 -4.49 1.06
C ILE A 106 12.42 -5.26 2.28
N SER A 107 12.06 -6.53 2.12
CA SER A 107 11.56 -7.38 3.21
C SER A 107 12.68 -7.94 4.09
N GLN A 108 13.91 -8.08 3.56
CA GLN A 108 15.02 -8.65 4.34
C GLN A 108 15.36 -7.82 5.57
N LYS A 109 15.23 -6.50 5.44
CA LYS A 109 15.56 -5.55 6.49
C LYS A 109 14.50 -5.47 7.59
N VAL A 110 13.29 -5.98 7.37
CA VAL A 110 12.20 -5.91 8.35
C VAL A 110 12.35 -7.01 9.40
N THR A 111 12.61 -6.60 10.64
CA THR A 111 12.53 -7.44 11.85
C THR A 111 11.16 -7.28 12.50
N ASP A 112 10.56 -8.37 12.97
CA ASP A 112 9.31 -8.37 13.75
C ASP A 112 8.11 -7.61 13.14
N ILE A 113 7.78 -7.89 11.88
CA ILE A 113 6.66 -7.30 11.12
C ILE A 113 5.33 -7.22 11.90
N LYS A 114 5.08 -8.16 12.83
CA LYS A 114 3.87 -8.24 13.65
C LYS A 114 3.59 -6.95 14.47
N TYR A 115 4.61 -6.15 14.76
CA TYR A 115 4.49 -4.93 15.56
C TYR A 115 4.15 -3.67 14.75
N TYR A 116 4.15 -3.73 13.41
CA TYR A 116 3.94 -2.54 12.55
C TYR A 116 2.47 -2.31 12.14
N ASN A 117 1.53 -3.11 12.65
CA ASN A 117 0.09 -2.99 12.36
C ASN A 117 -0.27 -2.82 10.86
N ILE A 118 0.49 -3.50 9.98
CA ILE A 118 0.29 -3.44 8.52
C ILE A 118 -0.75 -4.46 8.10
N ASN A 119 -1.75 -3.98 7.36
CA ASN A 119 -2.85 -4.74 6.78
C ASN A 119 -2.74 -4.63 5.26
N ILE A 120 -2.31 -5.70 4.61
CA ILE A 120 -2.09 -5.75 3.16
C ILE A 120 -3.38 -6.22 2.49
N LEU A 121 -3.97 -5.36 1.68
CA LEU A 121 -5.16 -5.67 0.89
C LEU A 121 -4.74 -6.40 -0.38
N THR A 122 -5.42 -7.49 -0.66
CA THR A 122 -5.31 -8.25 -1.91
C THR A 122 -6.71 -8.62 -2.38
N SER A 123 -6.84 -8.98 -3.64
CA SER A 123 -8.11 -9.48 -4.17
C SER A 123 -7.92 -10.77 -4.95
N SER A 124 -8.90 -11.65 -4.95
CA SER A 124 -8.97 -12.70 -5.97
C SER A 124 -9.26 -12.06 -7.32
N TYR A 125 -8.97 -12.78 -8.40
CA TYR A 125 -9.31 -12.35 -9.76
C TYR A 125 -10.81 -11.98 -9.92
N TYR A 126 -11.69 -12.60 -9.13
CA TYR A 126 -13.14 -12.36 -9.15
C TYR A 126 -13.61 -11.25 -8.19
N GLY A 127 -12.68 -10.51 -7.56
CA GLY A 127 -13.00 -9.39 -6.67
C GLY A 127 -13.40 -9.78 -5.24
N ASN A 128 -13.04 -11.00 -4.80
CA ASN A 128 -13.10 -11.34 -3.38
C ASN A 128 -11.91 -10.74 -2.68
N CYS A 129 -12.16 -10.03 -1.60
CA CYS A 129 -11.16 -9.22 -0.97
C CYS A 129 -10.58 -9.96 0.24
N ASN A 130 -9.24 -9.99 0.33
CA ASN A 130 -8.52 -10.51 1.50
C ASN A 130 -7.64 -9.43 2.17
N ILE A 131 -7.72 -9.34 3.49
CA ILE A 131 -6.79 -8.54 4.31
C ILE A 131 -5.79 -9.50 4.93
N ILE A 132 -4.51 -9.29 4.68
CA ILE A 132 -3.43 -10.10 5.23
C ILE A 132 -2.67 -9.25 6.24
N ARG A 133 -2.64 -9.68 7.50
CA ARG A 133 -1.76 -9.12 8.53
C ARG A 133 -0.56 -10.04 8.70
N PRO A 134 0.59 -9.76 8.07
CA PRO A 134 1.75 -10.64 8.14
C PRO A 134 2.31 -10.69 9.57
N ILE A 135 2.47 -11.90 10.11
CA ILE A 135 3.10 -12.11 11.43
C ILE A 135 4.58 -12.48 11.35
N ASN A 136 5.08 -12.80 10.16
CA ASN A 136 6.47 -13.14 9.91
C ASN A 136 6.92 -12.71 8.50
N LYS A 137 8.23 -12.77 8.24
CA LYS A 137 8.84 -12.35 6.98
C LYS A 137 8.32 -13.12 5.77
N LYS A 138 8.08 -14.43 5.90
CA LYS A 138 7.53 -15.24 4.80
C LYS A 138 6.14 -14.73 4.39
N GLN A 139 5.25 -14.54 5.37
CA GLN A 139 3.91 -14.00 5.10
C GLN A 139 3.96 -12.58 4.55
N LEU A 140 4.91 -11.76 4.99
CA LEU A 140 5.11 -10.41 4.43
C LEU A 140 5.45 -10.50 2.95
N ILE A 141 6.45 -11.30 2.57
CA ILE A 141 6.85 -11.49 1.18
C ILE A 141 5.69 -12.05 0.34
N ASP A 142 4.98 -13.06 0.85
CA ASP A 142 3.83 -13.66 0.16
C ASP A 142 2.72 -12.61 -0.09
N ALA A 143 2.39 -11.80 0.93
CA ALA A 143 1.38 -10.76 0.83
C ALA A 143 1.79 -9.60 -0.10
N LEU A 144 3.07 -9.18 -0.06
CA LEU A 144 3.59 -8.16 -0.96
C LEU A 144 3.59 -8.63 -2.41
N ASN A 145 3.95 -9.90 -2.66
CA ASN A 145 3.89 -10.49 -3.98
C ASN A 145 2.45 -10.52 -4.53
N MET A 146 1.46 -10.83 -3.68
CA MET A 146 0.04 -10.79 -4.07
C MET A 146 -0.42 -9.36 -4.37
N THR A 147 -0.20 -8.42 -3.45
CA THR A 147 -0.73 -7.04 -3.59
C THR A 147 -0.04 -6.25 -4.70
N SER A 148 1.22 -6.55 -5.02
CA SER A 148 1.91 -5.91 -6.15
C SER A 148 1.73 -6.66 -7.47
N SER A 149 0.90 -7.71 -7.50
CA SER A 149 0.57 -8.46 -8.71
C SER A 149 -0.55 -7.77 -9.47
N VAL A 150 -0.16 -7.04 -10.51
CA VAL A 150 -1.06 -6.49 -11.53
C VAL A 150 -0.83 -7.30 -12.81
N PRO A 151 -1.81 -8.15 -13.20
CA PRO A 151 -1.67 -9.01 -14.37
C PRO A 151 -1.22 -8.24 -15.63
N PHE A 152 -0.35 -8.84 -16.42
CA PHE A 152 0.28 -8.31 -17.64
C PHE A 152 1.31 -7.20 -17.44
N PHE A 153 1.22 -6.43 -16.36
CA PHE A 153 2.16 -5.34 -16.07
C PHE A 153 3.33 -5.78 -15.21
N THR A 154 3.03 -6.43 -14.08
CA THR A 154 4.02 -6.80 -13.05
C THR A 154 4.02 -8.30 -12.75
N SER A 155 3.09 -9.05 -13.31
CA SER A 155 3.03 -10.52 -13.27
C SER A 155 2.44 -11.10 -14.54
N LYS A 156 2.69 -12.40 -14.76
CA LYS A 156 1.92 -13.22 -15.70
C LYS A 156 0.50 -13.42 -15.15
N LEU A 157 -0.48 -13.55 -16.05
CA LEU A 157 -1.85 -13.85 -15.65
C LEU A 157 -1.91 -15.24 -15.00
N ASP A 158 -2.43 -15.29 -13.77
CA ASP A 158 -2.68 -16.52 -13.02
C ASP A 158 -3.95 -16.33 -12.18
N ILE A 159 -5.07 -16.81 -12.70
CA ILE A 159 -6.40 -16.63 -12.09
C ILE A 159 -6.56 -17.36 -10.74
N SER A 160 -5.66 -18.30 -10.43
CA SER A 160 -5.66 -19.04 -9.17
C SER A 160 -5.07 -18.24 -8.01
N LYS A 161 -4.31 -17.17 -8.33
CA LYS A 161 -3.63 -16.34 -7.33
C LYS A 161 -4.38 -15.06 -7.04
N ASN A 162 -4.19 -14.56 -5.83
CA ASN A 162 -4.58 -13.21 -5.49
C ASN A 162 -3.70 -12.19 -6.23
N ILE A 163 -4.31 -11.06 -6.52
CA ILE A 163 -3.76 -9.90 -7.21
C ILE A 163 -3.89 -8.65 -6.32
N ASP A 164 -3.51 -7.52 -6.90
CA ASP A 164 -3.63 -6.20 -6.28
C ASP A 164 -4.99 -5.94 -5.61
N GLY A 165 -4.95 -5.18 -4.52
CA GLY A 165 -6.11 -4.85 -3.69
C GLY A 165 -7.09 -3.84 -4.29
N PHE A 166 -6.89 -3.38 -5.54
CA PHE A 166 -7.75 -2.37 -6.18
C PHE A 166 -9.24 -2.69 -6.10
N PHE A 167 -9.64 -3.95 -6.31
CA PHE A 167 -11.06 -4.37 -6.25
C PHE A 167 -11.68 -4.27 -4.85
N CYS A 168 -10.87 -3.93 -3.85
CA CYS A 168 -11.30 -3.89 -2.48
C CYS A 168 -11.54 -2.49 -1.92
N LEU A 169 -11.35 -1.46 -2.75
CA LEU A 169 -11.57 -0.06 -2.35
C LEU A 169 -12.98 0.21 -1.83
N ASN A 170 -13.97 -0.54 -2.31
CA ASN A 170 -15.36 -0.38 -1.89
C ASN A 170 -15.76 -1.24 -0.68
N LYS A 171 -14.89 -2.19 -0.25
CA LYS A 171 -15.23 -3.22 0.76
C LYS A 171 -14.46 -3.09 2.08
N TYR A 172 -13.45 -2.22 2.14
CA TYR A 172 -12.51 -2.15 3.26
C TYR A 172 -12.60 -0.90 4.12
N PRO A 173 -12.07 -0.94 5.36
CA PRO A 173 -12.34 0.08 6.36
C PRO A 173 -12.11 1.47 5.80
N LYS A 174 -13.10 2.32 6.00
CA LYS A 174 -13.03 3.73 5.64
C LYS A 174 -12.06 4.38 6.62
N CYS A 175 -10.77 4.37 6.29
CA CYS A 175 -9.79 5.09 7.08
C CYS A 175 -10.08 6.59 7.01
N LYS A 176 -9.97 7.25 8.18
CA LYS A 176 -10.10 8.71 8.28
C LYS A 176 -9.03 9.40 7.44
N GLU A 177 -7.83 8.84 7.46
CA GLU A 177 -6.68 9.35 6.73
C GLU A 177 -6.41 8.50 5.50
N LYS A 178 -6.12 9.17 4.39
CA LYS A 178 -5.74 8.54 3.13
C LYS A 178 -4.56 9.29 2.56
N LEU A 179 -3.48 8.57 2.27
CA LEU A 179 -2.38 9.11 1.50
C LEU A 179 -2.70 8.90 0.02
N THR A 180 -3.18 9.95 -0.63
CA THR A 180 -3.62 9.91 -2.02
C THR A 180 -2.51 10.35 -2.97
N MET A 181 -2.51 9.79 -4.18
CA MET A 181 -1.63 10.23 -5.27
C MET A 181 -1.77 11.74 -5.52
N PRO A 182 -0.68 12.43 -5.87
CA PRO A 182 -0.74 13.85 -6.21
C PRO A 182 -1.43 14.03 -7.57
N ASN A 183 -2.12 15.16 -7.75
CA ASN A 183 -2.73 15.50 -9.04
C ASN A 183 -1.68 16.09 -9.99
N SER A 184 -0.81 15.23 -10.54
CA SER A 184 0.31 15.61 -11.40
C SER A 184 0.37 14.73 -12.64
N LEU A 185 0.26 15.33 -13.82
CA LEU A 185 0.41 14.59 -15.09
C LEU A 185 1.74 13.83 -15.14
N TYR A 186 2.81 14.46 -14.64
CA TYR A 186 4.13 13.85 -14.56
C TYR A 186 4.16 12.59 -13.68
N PHE A 187 3.40 12.60 -12.59
CA PHE A 187 3.24 11.43 -11.75
C PHE A 187 2.52 10.30 -12.50
N TYR A 188 1.44 10.62 -13.23
CA TYR A 188 0.62 9.63 -13.93
C TYR A 188 1.35 8.96 -15.10
N ILE A 189 2.10 9.72 -15.91
CA ILE A 189 2.87 9.14 -17.04
C ILE A 189 3.99 8.20 -16.55
N ASN A 190 4.43 8.34 -15.30
CA ASN A 190 5.49 7.53 -14.71
C ASN A 190 4.98 6.34 -13.87
N ILE A 191 3.66 6.08 -13.83
CA ILE A 191 3.10 4.94 -13.07
C ILE A 191 3.67 3.60 -13.56
N LEU A 192 3.83 3.43 -14.88
CA LEU A 192 4.31 2.19 -15.50
C LEU A 192 5.76 2.29 -16.00
N ASN A 193 6.46 3.40 -15.71
CA ASN A 193 7.82 3.63 -16.17
C ASN A 193 8.82 2.86 -15.28
N HIS A 194 9.10 1.61 -15.64
CA HIS A 194 10.13 0.80 -14.97
C HIS A 194 11.56 1.32 -15.17
N ASN A 195 11.75 2.26 -16.11
CA ASN A 195 13.03 2.88 -16.42
C ASN A 195 13.14 4.32 -15.88
N ILE A 196 12.33 4.66 -14.86
CA ILE A 196 12.34 5.94 -14.17
C ILE A 196 13.77 6.33 -13.75
N ASN A 197 14.18 7.57 -14.08
CA ASN A 197 15.54 8.05 -13.81
C ASN A 197 15.63 8.77 -12.44
N ASP A 198 16.85 9.13 -12.02
CA ASP A 198 17.07 9.76 -10.71
C ASP A 198 16.40 11.15 -10.60
N GLU A 199 16.29 11.89 -11.70
CA GLU A 199 15.62 13.20 -11.76
C GLU A 199 14.11 13.04 -11.59
N ASP A 200 13.52 12.06 -12.26
CA ASP A 200 12.10 11.70 -12.14
C ASP A 200 11.75 11.32 -10.70
N ILE A 201 12.57 10.46 -10.10
CA ILE A 201 12.40 10.02 -8.71
C ILE A 201 12.45 11.24 -7.79
N SER A 202 13.47 12.09 -7.96
CA SER A 202 13.64 13.30 -7.16
C SER A 202 12.45 14.25 -7.29
N TYR A 203 11.92 14.45 -8.50
CA TYR A 203 10.72 15.25 -8.71
C TYR A 203 9.51 14.64 -8.01
N ILE A 204 9.25 13.35 -8.21
CA ILE A 204 8.09 12.64 -7.66
C ILE A 204 8.08 12.62 -6.12
N MET A 205 9.26 12.52 -5.49
CA MET A 205 9.39 12.57 -4.02
C MET A 205 9.16 13.95 -3.41
N ASN A 206 9.17 15.00 -4.24
CA ASN A 206 8.93 16.38 -3.83
C ASN A 206 7.53 16.90 -4.19
N LEU A 207 6.69 16.07 -4.82
CA LEU A 207 5.24 16.30 -4.94
C LEU A 207 4.56 16.18 -3.57
#